data_AF-A0A7Z9PXY1-F1
#
_entry.id   AF-A0A7Z9PXY1-F1
#
_cell.length_a   1.000
_cell.length_b   1.000
_cell.length_c   1.000
_cell.angle_alpha   90.00
_cell.angle_beta   90.00
_cell.angle_gamma   90.00
#
_symmetry.space_group_name_H-M   'P 1'
#
loop_
_entity.id
_entity.type
_entity.pdbx_description
1 polymer ?
#
loop_
_entity_poly.entity_id
_entity_poly.type
_entity_poly.pdbx_seq_one_letter_code
_entity_poly.pdbx_strand_id
1 'polypeptide(L)'
;MDLTLYPGVRGEQLRPFFQRDDIKGFVLRTFGSGTTPRDPELLEVVAGAARQGKIMLVVTQCVEGSVDLGRYDASTTLLEGGVVGGFDLTPETALVKLMWLLALEQGAELLPQLQVDHRGEQSYDHHHLSFEGHGSLLEHTFSGRPTAPFPREKLKRALIRVSGCDHSKLTFFLNAMGVDPATPDTDVRSIGSTEIQDGRGVLDVTRGLKRLLIDNRPLRLTVTGGGASFSLTRLDLTLLVEN
;
A
#
# COMPACT_ATOMS: atom_id res chain seq x y z
N MET A 1 -13.48 -5.13 -16.63
CA MET A 1 -14.58 -6.14 -16.53
C MET A 1 -14.97 -6.27 -15.07
N ASP A 2 -16.25 -6.37 -14.73
CA ASP A 2 -16.71 -6.60 -13.35
C ASP A 2 -17.00 -8.10 -13.13
N LEU A 3 -16.51 -8.66 -12.04
CA LEU A 3 -16.62 -10.07 -11.68
C LEU A 3 -16.96 -10.23 -10.19
N THR A 4 -17.96 -11.04 -9.89
CA THR A 4 -18.35 -11.36 -8.51
C THR A 4 -17.80 -12.71 -8.08
N LEU A 5 -17.10 -12.76 -6.95
CA LEU A 5 -16.73 -14.01 -6.30
C LEU A 5 -17.93 -14.54 -5.49
N TYR A 6 -18.15 -15.84 -5.55
CA TYR A 6 -19.21 -16.53 -4.81
C TYR A 6 -18.67 -17.83 -4.20
N PRO A 7 -19.32 -18.39 -3.16
CA PRO A 7 -18.87 -19.65 -2.58
C PRO A 7 -18.78 -20.76 -3.62
N GLY A 8 -17.61 -21.39 -3.76
CA GLY A 8 -17.36 -22.44 -4.74
C GLY A 8 -16.87 -21.96 -6.11
N VAL A 9 -16.66 -20.66 -6.33
CA VAL A 9 -15.94 -20.18 -7.51
C VAL A 9 -14.52 -20.75 -7.54
N ARG A 10 -14.11 -21.33 -8.66
CA ARG A 10 -12.78 -21.94 -8.84
C ARG A 10 -11.90 -21.09 -9.74
N GLY A 11 -10.59 -21.11 -9.51
CA GLY A 11 -9.61 -20.40 -10.34
C GLY A 11 -9.72 -20.76 -11.83
N GLU A 12 -9.95 -22.04 -12.14
CA GLU A 12 -10.15 -22.53 -13.52
C GLU A 12 -11.29 -21.82 -14.26
N GLN A 13 -12.36 -21.39 -13.56
CA GLN A 13 -13.51 -20.72 -14.16
C GLN A 13 -13.17 -19.28 -14.55
N LEU A 14 -12.31 -18.62 -13.78
CA LEU A 14 -11.92 -17.22 -14.00
C LEU A 14 -10.73 -17.08 -14.95
N ARG A 15 -9.86 -18.10 -15.00
CA ARG A 15 -8.61 -18.11 -15.78
C ARG A 15 -8.80 -17.67 -17.24
N PRO A 16 -9.82 -18.12 -18.01
CA PRO A 16 -10.00 -17.69 -19.39
C PRO A 16 -10.23 -16.18 -19.53
N PHE A 17 -10.93 -15.55 -18.58
CA PHE A 17 -11.15 -14.11 -18.60
C PHE A 17 -9.84 -13.36 -18.37
N PHE A 18 -9.01 -13.81 -17.42
CA PHE A 18 -7.75 -13.15 -17.10
C PHE A 18 -6.70 -13.29 -18.21
N GLN A 19 -6.77 -14.34 -19.01
CA GLN A 19 -5.87 -14.57 -20.17
C GLN A 19 -6.24 -13.75 -21.41
N ARG A 20 -7.37 -13.03 -21.41
CA ARG A 20 -7.77 -12.21 -22.55
C ARG A 20 -6.95 -10.94 -22.65
N ASP A 21 -6.25 -10.75 -23.76
CA ASP A 21 -5.39 -9.59 -24.00
C ASP A 21 -6.17 -8.26 -24.18
N ASP A 22 -7.42 -8.35 -24.63
CA ASP A 22 -8.30 -7.20 -24.83
C ASP A 22 -8.85 -6.63 -23.51
N ILE A 23 -8.81 -7.39 -22.41
CA ILE A 23 -9.21 -6.91 -21.09
C ILE A 23 -7.98 -6.38 -20.35
N LYS A 24 -7.99 -5.09 -19.97
CA LYS A 24 -6.86 -4.45 -19.27
C LYS A 24 -6.98 -4.46 -17.75
N GLY A 25 -8.20 -4.61 -17.23
CA GLY A 25 -8.43 -4.66 -15.79
C GLY A 25 -9.77 -5.23 -15.38
N PHE A 26 -9.83 -5.61 -14.11
CA PHE A 26 -10.94 -6.28 -13.46
C PHE A 26 -11.32 -5.59 -12.17
N VAL A 27 -12.62 -5.43 -11.95
CA VAL A 27 -13.21 -5.18 -10.64
C VAL A 27 -13.63 -6.52 -10.09
N LEU A 28 -13.09 -6.90 -8.94
CA LEU A 28 -13.40 -8.15 -8.24
C LEU A 28 -14.24 -7.82 -7.00
N ARG A 29 -15.50 -8.27 -7.01
CA ARG A 29 -16.40 -8.13 -5.86
C ARG A 29 -16.20 -9.30 -4.92
N THR A 30 -15.81 -8.99 -3.69
CA THR A 30 -15.36 -9.95 -2.67
C THR A 30 -16.23 -9.87 -1.41
N PHE A 31 -16.06 -10.80 -0.48
CA PHE A 31 -16.88 -10.87 0.72
C PHE A 31 -16.43 -9.86 1.77
N GLY A 32 -17.39 -9.17 2.41
CA GLY A 32 -17.14 -8.35 3.59
C GLY A 32 -16.04 -7.32 3.35
N SER A 33 -14.98 -7.34 4.15
CA SER A 33 -13.88 -6.36 4.09
C SER A 33 -12.79 -6.67 3.05
N GLY A 34 -13.08 -7.44 2.00
CA GLY A 34 -12.08 -7.86 1.00
C GLY A 34 -11.66 -9.34 1.07
N THR A 35 -12.45 -10.19 1.73
CA THR A 35 -12.10 -11.61 1.91
C THR A 35 -12.44 -12.41 0.65
N THR A 36 -11.51 -13.24 0.21
CA THR A 36 -11.68 -14.19 -0.89
C THR A 36 -11.79 -15.63 -0.38
N PRO A 37 -12.33 -16.57 -1.17
CA PRO A 37 -12.20 -17.99 -0.87
C PRO A 37 -10.73 -18.36 -0.67
N ARG A 38 -10.43 -19.18 0.35
CA ARG A 38 -9.08 -19.66 0.65
C ARG A 38 -8.69 -20.85 -0.26
N ASP A 39 -8.92 -20.70 -1.54
CA ASP A 39 -8.48 -21.63 -2.57
C ASP A 39 -7.14 -21.14 -3.14
N PRO A 40 -6.02 -21.85 -2.91
CA PRO A 40 -4.72 -21.45 -3.43
C PRO A 40 -4.69 -21.27 -4.95
N GLU A 41 -5.44 -22.09 -5.70
CA GLU A 41 -5.49 -21.95 -7.16
C GLU A 41 -6.17 -20.65 -7.57
N LEU A 42 -7.31 -20.32 -6.94
CA LEU A 42 -8.02 -19.06 -7.19
C LEU A 42 -7.13 -17.84 -6.88
N LEU A 43 -6.48 -17.85 -5.72
CA LEU A 43 -5.59 -16.76 -5.30
C LEU A 43 -4.44 -16.58 -6.29
N GLU A 44 -3.82 -17.68 -6.70
CA GLU A 44 -2.72 -17.65 -7.68
C GLU A 44 -3.18 -17.21 -9.07
N VAL A 45 -4.39 -17.59 -9.50
CA VAL A 45 -4.95 -17.13 -10.78
C VAL A 45 -5.18 -15.62 -10.77
N VAL A 46 -5.68 -15.06 -9.68
CA VAL A 46 -5.87 -13.60 -9.52
C VAL A 46 -4.53 -12.87 -9.41
N ALA A 47 -3.64 -13.32 -8.52
CA ALA A 47 -2.34 -12.71 -8.30
C ALA A 47 -1.41 -12.85 -9.53
N GLY A 48 -1.52 -13.96 -10.26
CA GLY A 48 -0.83 -14.19 -11.53
C GLY A 48 -1.28 -13.21 -12.60
N ALA A 49 -2.60 -12.95 -12.72
CA ALA A 49 -3.12 -11.94 -13.65
C ALA A 49 -2.59 -10.53 -13.32
N ALA A 50 -2.54 -10.17 -12.04
CA ALA A 50 -1.96 -8.91 -11.59
C ALA A 50 -0.48 -8.79 -11.96
N ARG A 51 0.33 -9.83 -11.70
CA ARG A 51 1.75 -9.89 -12.11
C ARG A 51 1.96 -9.82 -13.61
N GLN A 52 0.99 -10.24 -14.41
CA GLN A 52 0.99 -10.11 -15.87
C GLN A 52 0.54 -8.72 -16.36
N GLY A 53 0.33 -7.77 -15.46
CA GLY A 53 -0.03 -6.39 -15.77
C GLY A 53 -1.53 -6.14 -15.94
N LYS A 54 -2.40 -7.10 -15.58
CA LYS A 54 -3.84 -6.82 -15.47
C LYS A 54 -4.09 -6.04 -14.20
N ILE A 55 -4.86 -4.96 -14.30
CA ILE A 55 -5.25 -4.21 -13.10
C ILE A 55 -6.32 -5.00 -12.35
N MET A 56 -6.08 -5.36 -11.10
CA MET A 56 -7.03 -6.10 -10.26
C MET A 56 -7.48 -5.21 -9.12
N LEU A 57 -8.69 -4.65 -9.20
CA LEU A 57 -9.29 -3.79 -8.18
C LEU A 57 -10.32 -4.58 -7.36
N VAL A 58 -10.08 -4.74 -6.07
CA VAL A 58 -10.98 -5.45 -5.16
C VAL A 58 -11.93 -4.49 -4.47
N VAL A 59 -13.22 -4.77 -4.56
CA VAL A 59 -14.29 -4.08 -3.84
C VAL A 59 -15.12 -5.08 -3.04
N THR A 60 -15.92 -4.58 -2.10
CA THR A 60 -16.88 -5.42 -1.39
C THR A 60 -18.13 -5.67 -2.24
N GLN A 61 -18.75 -6.84 -2.07
CA GLN A 61 -20.10 -7.10 -2.58
C GLN A 61 -21.20 -6.54 -1.68
N CYS A 62 -20.86 -6.13 -0.45
CA CYS A 62 -21.80 -5.51 0.48
C CYS A 62 -22.24 -4.14 -0.03
N VAL A 63 -23.49 -3.76 0.26
CA VAL A 63 -24.04 -2.43 -0.12
C VAL A 63 -23.30 -1.31 0.61
N GLU A 64 -22.95 -1.56 1.88
CA GLU A 64 -22.15 -0.67 2.72
C GLU A 64 -20.95 -1.44 3.27
N GLY A 65 -19.83 -0.74 3.41
CA GLY A 65 -18.59 -1.27 3.94
C GLY A 65 -17.38 -0.79 3.15
N SER A 66 -16.21 -1.20 3.61
CA SER A 66 -14.94 -0.87 2.96
C SER A 66 -14.02 -2.08 2.95
N VAL A 67 -13.26 -2.22 1.87
CA VAL A 67 -12.17 -3.18 1.75
C VAL A 67 -10.93 -2.66 2.50
N ASP A 68 -10.36 -3.47 3.38
CA ASP A 68 -9.07 -3.22 4.05
C ASP A 68 -8.14 -4.42 3.77
N LEU A 69 -7.58 -4.43 2.56
CA LEU A 69 -6.62 -5.47 2.17
C LEU A 69 -5.39 -5.41 3.10
N GLY A 70 -4.98 -6.55 3.62
CA GLY A 70 -3.87 -6.68 4.56
C GLY A 70 -4.29 -6.72 6.04
N ARG A 71 -5.58 -6.53 6.34
CA ARG A 71 -6.11 -6.76 7.71
C ARG A 71 -6.19 -8.25 8.06
N TYR A 72 -6.36 -9.12 7.06
CA TYR A 72 -6.49 -10.56 7.23
C TYR A 72 -5.54 -11.33 6.31
N ASP A 73 -5.03 -12.46 6.81
CA ASP A 73 -3.96 -13.26 6.20
C ASP A 73 -4.25 -13.69 4.76
N ALA A 74 -5.52 -13.99 4.44
CA ALA A 74 -5.95 -14.41 3.10
C ALA A 74 -5.79 -13.32 2.02
N SER A 75 -5.67 -12.05 2.41
CA SER A 75 -5.51 -10.92 1.49
C SER A 75 -4.04 -10.56 1.22
N THR A 76 -3.10 -11.13 1.98
CA THR A 76 -1.66 -10.86 1.86
C THR A 76 -1.13 -11.30 0.50
N THR A 77 -1.46 -12.51 0.05
CA THR A 77 -1.03 -13.03 -1.27
C THR A 77 -1.54 -12.17 -2.42
N LEU A 78 -2.75 -11.62 -2.31
CA LEU A 78 -3.32 -10.73 -3.33
C LEU A 78 -2.55 -9.40 -3.38
N LEU A 79 -2.29 -8.80 -2.21
CA LEU A 79 -1.48 -7.59 -2.11
C LEU A 79 -0.07 -7.78 -2.68
N GLU A 80 0.60 -8.87 -2.30
CA GLU A 80 1.93 -9.23 -2.81
C GLU A 80 1.91 -9.48 -4.33
N GLY A 81 0.78 -9.95 -4.86
CA GLY A 81 0.54 -10.11 -6.30
C GLY A 81 0.31 -8.80 -7.06
N GLY A 82 0.15 -7.66 -6.38
CA GLY A 82 -0.15 -6.37 -7.00
C GLY A 82 -1.65 -6.07 -7.13
N VAL A 83 -2.51 -6.78 -6.42
CA VAL A 83 -3.96 -6.48 -6.34
C VAL A 83 -4.18 -5.25 -5.47
N VAL A 84 -5.07 -4.37 -5.93
CA VAL A 84 -5.36 -3.08 -5.29
C VAL A 84 -6.73 -3.10 -4.63
N GLY A 85 -6.83 -2.52 -3.42
CA GLY A 85 -8.11 -2.37 -2.73
C GLY A 85 -8.81 -1.08 -3.16
N GLY A 86 -10.11 -1.19 -3.45
CA GLY A 86 -10.99 -0.08 -3.81
C GLY A 86 -11.77 0.51 -2.62
N PHE A 87 -11.42 0.17 -1.38
CA PHE A 87 -12.02 0.71 -0.16
C PHE A 87 -13.55 0.65 -0.17
N ASP A 88 -14.21 1.80 0.00
CA ASP A 88 -15.66 1.99 0.04
C ASP A 88 -16.26 2.41 -1.31
N LEU A 89 -15.51 2.25 -2.41
CA LEU A 89 -16.07 2.41 -3.75
C LEU A 89 -17.23 1.45 -3.97
N THR A 90 -18.34 1.97 -4.51
CA THR A 90 -19.36 1.09 -5.07
C THR A 90 -18.78 0.34 -6.27
N PRO A 91 -19.23 -0.90 -6.56
CA PRO A 91 -18.75 -1.66 -7.70
C PRO A 91 -18.94 -0.95 -9.04
N GLU A 92 -20.03 -0.20 -9.21
CA GLU A 92 -20.31 0.63 -10.39
C GLU A 92 -19.28 1.75 -10.51
N THR A 93 -18.98 2.44 -9.42
CA THR A 93 -18.02 3.55 -9.42
C THR A 93 -16.60 3.04 -9.63
N ALA A 94 -16.24 1.90 -9.02
CA ALA A 94 -14.98 1.23 -9.24
C ALA A 94 -14.76 0.86 -10.70
N LEU A 95 -15.80 0.33 -11.38
CA LEU A 95 -15.73 0.02 -12.80
C LEU A 95 -15.54 1.27 -13.66
N VAL A 96 -16.32 2.32 -13.41
CA VAL A 96 -16.23 3.58 -14.16
C VAL A 96 -14.87 4.26 -13.93
N LYS A 97 -14.40 4.32 -12.68
CA LYS A 97 -13.10 4.89 -12.32
C LYS A 97 -11.95 4.14 -12.97
N LEU A 98 -12.01 2.80 -12.99
CA LEU A 98 -11.04 1.97 -13.70
C LEU A 98 -11.04 2.26 -15.21
N MET A 99 -12.21 2.33 -15.84
CA MET A 99 -12.32 2.66 -17.26
C MET A 99 -11.79 4.06 -17.58
N TRP A 100 -12.11 5.03 -16.74
CA TRP A 100 -11.69 6.42 -16.87
C TRP A 100 -10.18 6.56 -16.74
N LEU A 101 -9.57 5.98 -15.70
CA LEU A 101 -8.12 6.01 -15.50
C LEU A 101 -7.36 5.25 -16.59
N LEU A 102 -7.88 4.12 -17.07
CA LEU A 102 -7.30 3.41 -18.21
C LEU A 102 -7.25 4.25 -19.50
N ALA A 103 -8.11 5.26 -19.63
CA ALA A 103 -8.12 6.17 -20.77
C ALA A 103 -7.19 7.37 -20.60
N LEU A 104 -6.84 7.74 -19.36
CA LEU A 104 -6.06 8.94 -19.05
C LEU A 104 -4.61 8.64 -18.67
N GLU A 105 -4.38 7.56 -17.93
CA GLU A 105 -3.11 7.24 -17.30
C GLU A 105 -2.48 5.99 -17.92
N GLN A 106 -1.15 5.94 -17.88
CA GLN A 106 -0.38 4.77 -18.32
C GLN A 106 0.77 4.48 -17.36
N GLY A 107 1.15 3.21 -17.26
CA GLY A 107 2.29 2.79 -16.45
C GLY A 107 2.05 2.88 -14.95
N ALA A 108 3.08 3.30 -14.21
CA ALA A 108 3.12 3.22 -12.74
C ALA A 108 2.11 4.13 -12.04
N GLU A 109 1.62 5.19 -12.70
CA GLU A 109 0.73 6.18 -12.09
C GLU A 109 -0.72 5.69 -11.96
N LEU A 110 -1.16 4.73 -12.77
CA LEU A 110 -2.57 4.34 -12.80
C LEU A 110 -3.04 3.72 -11.46
N LEU A 111 -2.28 2.80 -10.89
CA LEU A 111 -2.71 2.08 -9.67
C LEU A 111 -2.86 3.01 -8.46
N PRO A 112 -1.92 3.93 -8.16
CA PRO A 112 -2.12 4.95 -7.13
C PRO A 112 -3.39 5.79 -7.33
N GLN A 113 -3.73 6.14 -8.57
CA GLN A 113 -4.91 6.96 -8.86
C GLN A 113 -6.24 6.25 -8.58
N LEU A 114 -6.26 4.91 -8.57
CA LEU A 114 -7.43 4.14 -8.15
C LEU A 114 -7.73 4.30 -6.66
N GLN A 115 -6.73 4.67 -5.86
CA GLN A 115 -6.78 4.73 -4.40
C GLN A 115 -6.87 6.16 -3.84
N VAL A 116 -7.08 7.17 -4.67
CA VAL A 116 -7.33 8.56 -4.23
C VAL A 116 -8.66 9.07 -4.76
N ASP A 117 -9.34 9.92 -4.01
CA ASP A 117 -10.62 10.51 -4.37
C ASP A 117 -10.46 11.58 -5.44
N HIS A 118 -11.32 11.51 -6.46
CA HIS A 118 -11.36 12.48 -7.53
C HIS A 118 -12.60 13.35 -7.46
N ARG A 119 -13.75 12.80 -7.06
CA ARG A 119 -15.08 13.40 -7.21
C ARG A 119 -16.00 13.09 -6.02
N GLY A 120 -15.47 12.73 -4.85
CA GLY A 120 -16.22 12.31 -3.68
C GLY A 120 -16.71 10.86 -3.76
N GLU A 121 -16.05 10.01 -4.56
CA GLU A 121 -16.45 8.62 -4.75
C GLU A 121 -15.99 7.66 -3.65
N GLN A 122 -15.03 8.08 -2.82
CA GLN A 122 -14.47 7.28 -1.74
C GLN A 122 -14.16 8.17 -0.52
N SER A 123 -14.34 7.63 0.68
CA SER A 123 -14.15 8.39 1.93
C SER A 123 -12.68 8.54 2.34
N TYR A 124 -11.80 7.73 1.75
CA TYR A 124 -10.39 7.69 2.13
C TYR A 124 -9.46 7.70 0.92
N ASP A 125 -8.36 8.40 1.04
CA ASP A 125 -7.20 8.31 0.17
C ASP A 125 -6.17 7.38 0.77
N HIS A 126 -5.59 6.52 -0.06
CA HIS A 126 -4.49 5.66 0.32
C HIS A 126 -3.27 5.96 -0.55
N HIS A 127 -2.27 6.60 0.06
CA HIS A 127 -1.00 6.89 -0.59
C HIS A 127 0.01 5.80 -0.24
N HIS A 128 0.70 5.30 -1.26
CA HIS A 128 1.76 4.31 -1.11
C HIS A 128 3.06 4.89 -1.65
N LEU A 129 4.05 5.04 -0.78
CA LEU A 129 5.39 5.51 -1.11
C LEU A 129 6.35 4.34 -0.94
N SER A 130 6.97 3.90 -2.03
CA SER A 130 7.94 2.80 -2.02
C SER A 130 9.33 3.32 -2.30
N PHE A 131 10.30 2.86 -1.51
CA PHE A 131 11.69 3.27 -1.60
C PHE A 131 12.61 2.05 -1.61
N GLU A 132 13.59 2.05 -2.49
CA GLU A 132 14.63 1.02 -2.53
C GLU A 132 15.85 1.47 -1.72
N GLY A 133 16.35 0.58 -0.88
CA GLY A 133 17.61 0.78 -0.17
C GLY A 133 18.78 0.17 -0.93
N HIS A 134 19.94 0.81 -0.86
CA HIS A 134 21.14 0.35 -1.55
C HIS A 134 22.36 0.42 -0.63
N GLY A 135 23.13 -0.67 -0.62
CA GLY A 135 24.37 -0.79 0.15
C GLY A 135 24.16 -0.94 1.66
N SER A 136 25.27 -1.10 2.38
CA SER A 136 25.32 -1.08 3.85
C SER A 136 25.79 0.30 4.31
N LEU A 137 24.93 1.05 4.98
CA LEU A 137 25.14 2.45 5.35
C LEU A 137 24.78 2.68 6.82
N LEU A 138 25.37 3.71 7.45
CA LEU A 138 25.01 4.12 8.81
C LEU A 138 23.60 4.73 8.90
N GLU A 139 23.19 5.42 7.83
CA GLU A 139 21.85 5.97 7.68
C GLU A 139 21.36 5.81 6.24
N HIS A 140 20.06 5.63 6.08
CA HIS A 140 19.37 5.71 4.79
C HIS A 140 18.43 6.91 4.80
N THR A 141 18.40 7.69 3.74
CA THR A 141 17.46 8.80 3.57
C THR A 141 16.60 8.58 2.34
N PHE A 142 15.29 8.66 2.52
CA PHE A 142 14.29 8.55 1.48
C PHE A 142 13.48 9.84 1.39
N SER A 143 13.08 10.22 0.18
CA SER A 143 12.22 11.37 -0.04
C SER A 143 11.12 11.00 -1.03
N GLY A 144 9.89 11.33 -0.70
CA GLY A 144 8.74 11.05 -1.54
C GLY A 144 7.61 12.05 -1.31
N ARG A 145 6.67 12.10 -2.25
CA ARG A 145 5.46 12.91 -2.12
C ARG A 145 4.23 12.02 -2.28
N PRO A 146 3.24 12.13 -1.37
CA PRO A 146 1.95 11.48 -1.54
C PRO A 146 1.30 11.85 -2.88
N THR A 147 0.49 10.95 -3.44
CA THR A 147 -0.19 11.12 -4.74
C THR A 147 -1.00 12.41 -4.82
N ALA A 148 -1.62 12.82 -3.71
CA ALA A 148 -2.36 14.07 -3.60
C ALA A 148 -1.96 14.82 -2.31
N PRO A 149 -2.05 16.16 -2.28
CA PRO A 149 -1.86 16.93 -1.07
C PRO A 149 -2.96 16.64 -0.05
N PHE A 150 -2.59 16.49 1.22
CA PHE A 150 -3.54 16.37 2.31
C PHE A 150 -3.04 17.08 3.57
N PRO A 151 -3.93 17.56 4.42
CA PRO A 151 -3.55 18.15 5.69
C PRO A 151 -3.44 17.05 6.77
N ARG A 152 -2.41 17.13 7.62
CA ARG A 152 -2.03 16.05 8.55
C ARG A 152 -3.13 15.62 9.53
N GLU A 153 -4.10 16.47 9.85
CA GLU A 153 -5.22 16.13 10.72
C GLU A 153 -6.12 15.04 10.12
N LYS A 154 -6.21 15.00 8.79
CA LYS A 154 -6.97 14.00 8.04
C LYS A 154 -6.27 12.64 7.98
N LEU A 155 -4.98 12.56 8.33
CA LEU A 155 -4.27 11.28 8.43
C LEU A 155 -4.95 10.39 9.47
N LYS A 156 -5.42 9.21 9.07
CA LYS A 156 -6.02 8.23 9.99
C LYS A 156 -5.04 7.16 10.41
N ARG A 157 -4.18 6.72 9.49
CA ARG A 157 -3.21 5.66 9.74
C ARG A 157 -1.98 5.88 8.86
N ALA A 158 -0.80 5.65 9.42
CA ALA A 158 0.44 5.60 8.67
C ALA A 158 1.30 4.42 9.14
N LEU A 159 1.67 3.56 8.21
CA LEU A 159 2.48 2.37 8.49
C LEU A 159 3.76 2.40 7.67
N ILE A 160 4.88 2.15 8.33
CA ILE A 160 6.14 1.81 7.66
C ILE A 160 6.30 0.29 7.66
N ARG A 161 6.66 -0.26 6.51
CA ARG A 161 7.07 -1.65 6.35
C ARG A 161 8.50 -1.68 5.81
N VAL A 162 9.35 -2.48 6.44
CA VAL A 162 10.73 -2.71 6.01
C VAL A 162 10.87 -4.14 5.57
N SER A 163 11.62 -4.38 4.48
CA SER A 163 11.93 -5.70 3.96
C SER A 163 13.39 -5.82 3.52
N GLY A 164 13.96 -7.01 3.73
CA GLY A 164 15.35 -7.33 3.37
C GLY A 164 16.36 -6.52 4.18
N CYS A 165 16.11 -6.36 5.48
CA CYS A 165 17.00 -5.67 6.42
C CYS A 165 17.90 -6.65 7.18
N ASP A 166 19.19 -6.33 7.35
CA ASP A 166 20.16 -7.16 8.09
C ASP A 166 20.39 -6.72 9.54
N HIS A 167 19.77 -5.62 9.97
CA HIS A 167 19.89 -5.08 11.32
C HIS A 167 18.69 -5.44 12.20
N SER A 168 18.90 -5.58 13.51
CA SER A 168 17.86 -6.06 14.44
C SER A 168 16.84 -5.01 14.84
N LYS A 169 17.21 -3.72 14.86
CA LYS A 169 16.30 -2.61 15.23
C LYS A 169 16.55 -1.39 14.38
N LEU A 170 15.50 -0.74 13.88
CA LEU A 170 15.60 0.51 13.13
C LEU A 170 14.85 1.63 13.81
N THR A 171 15.39 2.84 13.75
CA THR A 171 14.76 4.07 14.22
C THR A 171 14.51 5.02 13.05
N PHE A 172 13.32 5.62 13.01
CA PHE A 172 12.85 6.44 11.91
C PHE A 172 12.65 7.89 12.36
N PHE A 173 13.07 8.81 11.51
CA PHE A 173 12.96 10.25 11.73
C PHE A 173 12.27 10.89 10.53
N LEU A 174 11.41 11.89 10.79
CA LEU A 174 10.68 12.59 9.74
C LEU A 174 11.17 14.02 9.60
N ASN A 175 11.42 14.44 8.36
CA ASN A 175 11.85 15.78 7.97
C ASN A 175 13.10 16.26 8.73
N ALA A 176 13.93 15.31 9.18
CA ALA A 176 15.20 15.56 9.84
C ALA A 176 16.36 15.31 8.87
N MET A 177 17.12 16.37 8.58
CA MET A 177 18.29 16.32 7.70
C MET A 177 19.51 15.83 8.48
N GLY A 178 20.19 14.79 7.97
CA GLY A 178 21.49 14.32 8.50
C GLY A 178 21.42 13.98 9.99
N VAL A 179 20.63 12.95 10.32
CA VAL A 179 20.47 12.54 11.71
C VAL A 179 21.72 11.79 12.11
N ASP A 180 22.39 12.21 13.19
CA ASP A 180 23.50 11.43 13.73
C ASP A 180 22.99 9.99 13.99
N PRO A 181 23.61 8.95 13.41
CA PRO A 181 23.18 7.57 13.60
C PRO A 181 23.09 7.13 15.06
N ALA A 182 23.82 7.78 15.97
CA ALA A 182 23.78 7.56 17.41
C ALA A 182 22.61 8.28 18.12
N THR A 183 21.79 9.05 17.39
CA THR A 183 20.62 9.75 17.94
C THR A 183 19.62 8.73 18.52
N PRO A 184 19.20 8.88 19.79
CA PRO A 184 18.26 7.96 20.40
C PRO A 184 16.85 8.08 19.79
N ASP A 185 16.07 7.01 19.88
CA ASP A 185 14.67 6.96 19.41
C ASP A 185 13.72 7.89 20.20
N THR A 186 14.17 8.40 21.34
CA THR A 186 13.46 9.38 22.18
C THR A 186 13.55 10.82 21.67
N ASP A 187 14.36 11.11 20.64
CA ASP A 187 14.44 12.44 20.03
C ASP A 187 13.04 12.91 19.56
N VAL A 188 12.76 14.20 19.74
CA VAL A 188 11.46 14.79 19.40
C VAL A 188 11.12 14.69 17.90
N ARG A 189 12.12 14.52 17.04
CA ARG A 189 12.01 14.32 15.59
C ARG A 189 11.85 12.85 15.18
N SER A 190 12.03 11.92 16.12
CA SER A 190 11.76 10.50 15.90
C SER A 190 10.25 10.28 15.70
N ILE A 191 9.91 9.40 14.76
CA ILE A 191 8.54 8.91 14.54
C ILE A 191 8.34 7.50 15.08
N GLY A 192 9.38 6.89 15.65
CA GLY A 192 9.35 5.59 16.32
C GLY A 192 10.49 4.68 15.88
N SER A 193 10.52 3.48 16.47
CA SER A 193 11.47 2.42 16.16
C SER A 193 10.76 1.08 16.06
N THR A 194 11.28 0.17 15.26
CA THR A 194 10.75 -1.20 15.16
C THR A 194 11.87 -2.22 15.20
N GLU A 195 11.58 -3.37 15.80
CA GLU A 195 12.42 -4.55 15.73
C GLU A 195 12.23 -5.22 14.36
N ILE A 196 13.31 -5.81 13.85
CA ILE A 196 13.34 -6.53 12.59
C ILE A 196 13.47 -8.01 12.90
N GLN A 197 12.53 -8.80 12.37
CA GLN A 197 12.51 -10.25 12.49
C GLN A 197 12.49 -10.84 11.09
N ASP A 198 13.39 -11.79 10.82
CA ASP A 198 13.57 -12.41 9.50
C ASP A 198 13.68 -11.37 8.36
N GLY A 199 14.40 -10.29 8.65
CA GLY A 199 14.64 -9.18 7.73
C GLY A 199 13.41 -8.32 7.42
N ARG A 200 12.32 -8.45 8.18
CA ARG A 200 11.08 -7.68 8.03
C ARG A 200 10.73 -6.92 9.31
N GLY A 201 10.13 -5.75 9.16
CA GLY A 201 9.64 -4.95 10.28
C GLY A 201 8.40 -4.14 9.88
N VAL A 202 7.52 -3.89 10.85
CA VAL A 202 6.35 -3.04 10.67
C VAL A 202 6.28 -2.04 11.83
N LEU A 203 5.99 -0.78 11.52
CA LEU A 203 5.86 0.28 12.51
C LEU A 203 4.63 1.14 12.20
N ASP A 204 3.76 1.32 13.19
CA ASP A 204 2.75 2.36 13.15
C ASP A 204 3.39 3.70 13.52
N VAL A 205 3.47 4.60 12.54
CA VAL A 205 4.05 5.93 12.68
C VAL A 205 2.99 7.04 12.67
N THR A 206 1.70 6.68 12.80
CA THR A 206 0.58 7.63 12.70
C THR A 206 0.75 8.81 13.64
N ARG A 207 1.06 8.55 14.92
CA ARG A 207 1.26 9.60 15.93
C ARG A 207 2.49 10.46 15.62
N GLY A 208 3.57 9.84 15.18
CA GLY A 208 4.82 10.52 14.80
C GLY A 208 4.62 11.45 13.60
N LEU A 209 3.95 10.96 12.55
CA LEU A 209 3.62 11.76 11.37
C LEU A 209 2.67 12.91 11.72
N LYS A 210 1.60 12.69 12.49
CA LYS A 210 0.72 13.79 12.90
C LYS A 210 1.46 14.91 13.63
N ARG A 211 2.50 14.56 14.40
CA ARG A 211 3.31 15.53 15.14
C ARG A 211 4.27 16.32 14.23
N LEU A 212 4.91 15.65 13.27
CA LEU A 212 6.09 16.19 12.56
C LEU A 212 5.87 16.43 11.06
N LEU A 213 4.78 15.95 10.49
CA LEU A 213 4.43 16.18 9.10
C LEU A 213 4.21 17.68 8.89
N ILE A 214 4.80 18.20 7.81
CA ILE A 214 4.56 19.55 7.35
C ILE A 214 3.66 19.45 6.13
N ASP A 215 2.47 20.03 6.24
CA ASP A 215 1.44 19.92 5.20
C ASP A 215 1.98 20.36 3.84
N ASN A 216 1.63 19.60 2.79
CA ASN A 216 1.97 19.85 1.39
C ASN A 216 3.49 19.84 1.03
N ARG A 217 4.36 19.50 1.98
CA ARG A 217 5.79 19.30 1.71
C ARG A 217 6.11 17.82 1.42
N PRO A 218 7.14 17.54 0.61
CA PRO A 218 7.67 16.19 0.49
C PRO A 218 8.00 15.62 1.86
N LEU A 219 7.66 14.36 2.09
CA LEU A 219 8.14 13.63 3.27
C LEU A 219 9.59 13.24 3.03
N ARG A 220 10.45 13.54 3.98
CA ARG A 220 11.81 13.00 4.05
C ARG A 220 11.93 12.07 5.25
N LEU A 221 12.17 10.79 5.00
CA LEU A 221 12.40 9.79 6.03
C LEU A 221 13.89 9.52 6.15
N THR A 222 14.41 9.61 7.37
CA THR A 222 15.79 9.20 7.68
C THR A 222 15.72 8.00 8.62
N VAL A 223 16.48 6.95 8.33
CA VAL A 223 16.47 5.67 9.05
C VAL A 223 17.87 5.34 9.53
N THR A 224 18.02 4.97 10.80
CA THR A 224 19.32 4.60 11.40
C THR A 224 19.23 3.27 12.15
N GLY A 225 20.36 2.56 12.21
CA GLY A 225 20.57 1.36 13.02
C GLY A 225 21.26 1.62 14.36
N GLY A 226 21.17 2.85 14.91
CA GLY A 226 21.78 3.17 16.21
C GLY A 226 23.31 3.20 16.20
N GLY A 227 23.92 3.63 15.08
CA GLY A 227 25.38 3.74 14.93
C GLY A 227 26.04 2.55 14.21
N ALA A 228 25.30 1.48 13.93
CA ALA A 228 25.77 0.38 13.10
C ALA A 228 25.40 0.60 11.62
N SER A 229 26.26 0.13 10.71
CA SER A 229 25.92 0.08 9.28
C SER A 229 24.96 -1.06 9.01
N PHE A 230 24.00 -0.83 8.12
CA PHE A 230 22.98 -1.82 7.77
C PHE A 230 22.55 -1.68 6.32
N SER A 231 22.09 -2.79 5.75
CA SER A 231 21.42 -2.82 4.47
C SER A 231 19.91 -3.02 4.67
N LEU A 232 19.12 -2.42 3.79
CA LEU A 232 17.70 -2.71 3.64
C LEU A 232 17.39 -2.75 2.15
N THR A 233 16.50 -3.65 1.73
CA THR A 233 16.14 -3.76 0.30
C THR A 233 15.01 -2.80 -0.05
N ARG A 234 13.97 -2.73 0.79
CA ARG A 234 12.77 -1.95 0.52
C ARG A 234 12.17 -1.36 1.79
N LEU A 235 11.69 -0.12 1.67
CA LEU A 235 10.88 0.56 2.67
C LEU A 235 9.59 1.07 2.01
N ASP A 236 8.45 0.67 2.54
CA ASP A 236 7.14 1.16 2.10
C ASP A 236 6.49 1.98 3.20
N LEU A 237 6.05 3.19 2.88
CA LEU A 237 5.20 4.03 3.73
C LEU A 237 3.80 4.08 3.12
N THR A 238 2.81 3.55 3.84
CA THR A 238 1.39 3.70 3.49
C THR A 238 0.71 4.72 4.38
N LEU A 239 -0.09 5.59 3.77
CA LEU A 239 -0.82 6.67 4.43
C LEU A 239 -2.30 6.53 4.07
N LEU A 240 -3.15 6.33 5.08
CA LEU A 240 -4.60 6.37 4.95
C LEU A 240 -5.09 7.73 5.45
N VAL A 241 -5.73 8.49 4.58
CA VAL A 241 -6.16 9.87 4.80
C VAL A 241 -7.67 9.94 4.56
N GLU A 242 -8.42 10.63 5.41
CA GLU A 242 -9.86 10.85 5.24
C GLU A 242 -10.13 12.07 4.35
N ASN A 243 -11.11 11.97 3.44
CA ASN A 243 -11.43 13.02 2.48
C ASN A 243 -12.31 14.15 3.02
#